data_AF-A0A914C8Z6-F1
#
_entry.id   AF-A0A914C8Z6-F1
#
_cell.length_a   1.000
_cell.length_b   1.000
_cell.length_c   1.000
_cell.angle_alpha   90.00
_cell.angle_beta   90.00
_cell.angle_gamma   90.00
#
_symmetry.space_group_name_H-M   'P 1'
#
loop_
_entity.id
_entity.type
_entity.pdbx_description
1 polymer ?
#
loop_
_entity_poly.entity_id
_entity_poly.type
_entity_poly.pdbx_seq_one_letter_code
_entity_poly.pdbx_strand_id
1 'polypeptide(L)' 'MTKDLRPNIIRAHEKEKGVREIARFLDISPATVSRAIKRFEETGSNKDRERKDIDDFPKRLAACIAANGGCFE' A
#
# COMPACT_ATOMS: atom_id res chain seq x y z
N MET A 1 12.98 10.71 -3.85
CA MET A 1 12.52 9.82 -4.95
C MET A 1 12.33 8.42 -4.40
N THR A 2 11.13 8.12 -3.89
CA THR A 2 10.74 6.74 -3.53
C THR A 2 10.57 5.97 -4.82
N LYS A 3 11.58 5.17 -5.19
CA LYS A 3 11.53 4.32 -6.37
C LYS A 3 10.36 3.36 -6.22
N ASP A 4 9.41 3.39 -7.15
CA ASP A 4 8.25 2.49 -7.14
C ASP A 4 8.71 1.04 -7.32
N LEU A 5 8.96 0.35 -6.20
CA LEU A 5 9.47 -1.01 -6.16
C LEU A 5 8.48 -2.02 -6.74
N ARG A 6 7.18 -1.86 -6.47
CA ARG A 6 6.15 -2.83 -6.89
C ARG A 6 5.91 -2.87 -8.42
N PRO A 7 5.80 -1.74 -9.15
CA PRO A 7 5.78 -1.76 -10.62
C PRO A 7 7.00 -2.41 -11.24
N ASN A 8 8.18 -2.20 -10.66
CA ASN A 8 9.41 -2.82 -11.16
C ASN A 8 9.42 -4.34 -10.96
N ILE A 9 8.87 -4.84 -9.84
CA ILE A 9 8.69 -6.28 -9.59
C ILE A 9 7.74 -6.88 -10.63
N ILE A 10 6.58 -6.27 -10.86
CA ILE A 10 5.57 -6.81 -11.78
C ILE A 10 6.08 -6.82 -13.22
N ARG A 11 6.69 -5.73 -13.68
CA ARG A 11 7.28 -5.67 -15.03
C ARG A 11 8.39 -6.72 -15.22
N ALA A 12 9.12 -7.07 -14.16
CA ALA A 12 10.13 -8.12 -14.23
C ALA A 12 9.48 -9.52 -14.24
N HIS A 13 8.36 -9.70 -13.52
CA HIS A 13 7.58 -10.93 -13.52
C HIS A 13 6.89 -11.19 -14.86
N GLU A 14 6.33 -10.16 -15.52
CA GLU A 14 5.75 -10.26 -16.87
C GLU A 14 6.79 -10.67 -17.94
N LYS A 15 8.08 -10.43 -17.67
CA LYS A 15 9.20 -10.91 -18.51
C LYS A 15 9.66 -12.32 -18.13
N GLU A 16 8.83 -13.06 -17.40
CA GLU A 16 9.06 -14.44 -16.92
C GLU A 16 10.33 -14.62 -16.06
N LYS A 17 10.82 -13.53 -15.44
CA LYS A 17 11.96 -13.63 -14.52
C LYS A 17 11.54 -14.32 -13.23
N GLY A 18 12.36 -15.27 -12.78
CA GLY A 18 12.14 -15.95 -11.51
C GLY A 18 12.27 -15.00 -10.30
N VAL A 19 11.52 -15.29 -9.24
CA VAL A 19 11.49 -14.50 -7.99
C VAL A 19 12.89 -14.18 -7.43
N ARG A 20 13.80 -15.17 -7.45
CA ARG A 20 15.19 -15.00 -6.97
C ARG A 20 16.03 -14.07 -7.85
N GLU A 21 15.73 -13.99 -9.14
CA GLU A 21 16.42 -13.08 -10.06
C GLU A 21 15.92 -11.65 -9.85
N ILE A 22 14.61 -11.47 -9.72
CA ILE A 22 13.98 -10.17 -9.42
C ILE A 22 14.50 -9.60 -8.10
N ALA A 23 14.58 -10.46 -7.06
CA ALA A 23 15.09 -10.09 -5.74
C ALA A 23 16.53 -9.57 -5.80
N ARG A 24 17.42 -10.27 -6.54
CA ARG A 24 18.82 -9.84 -6.73
C ARG A 24 18.92 -8.56 -7.56
N PHE A 25 18.09 -8.42 -8.59
CA PHE A 25 18.13 -7.25 -9.47
C PHE A 25 17.65 -5.96 -8.77
N LEU A 26 16.66 -6.08 -7.88
CA LEU A 26 16.07 -4.95 -7.17
C LEU A 26 16.62 -4.75 -5.75
N ASP A 27 17.58 -5.59 -5.33
CA ASP A 27 18.16 -5.62 -3.99
C ASP A 27 17.10 -5.64 -2.86
N ILE A 28 16.16 -6.59 -2.99
CA ILE A 28 15.05 -6.76 -2.04
C ILE A 28 14.86 -8.22 -1.65
N SER A 29 14.24 -8.44 -0.50
CA SER A 29 13.92 -9.79 -0.04
C SER A 29 13.03 -10.54 -1.05
N PRO A 30 13.34 -11.82 -1.36
CA PRO A 30 12.48 -12.68 -2.18
C PRO A 30 11.04 -12.79 -1.64
N ALA A 31 10.86 -12.69 -0.31
CA ALA A 31 9.55 -12.69 0.31
C ALA A 31 8.71 -11.46 -0.10
N THR A 32 9.35 -10.29 -0.23
CA THR A 32 8.70 -9.06 -0.72
C THR A 32 8.25 -9.20 -2.16
N VAL A 33 9.09 -9.81 -3.01
CA VAL A 33 8.76 -10.11 -4.41
C VAL A 33 7.56 -11.06 -4.49
N SER A 34 7.60 -12.18 -3.76
CA SER A 34 6.52 -13.17 -3.75
C SER A 34 5.19 -12.58 -3.27
N ARG A 35 5.19 -11.76 -2.21
CA ARG A 35 3.98 -11.07 -1.73
C ARG A 35 3.44 -10.07 -2.76
N ALA A 36 4.31 -9.36 -3.47
CA ALA A 36 3.90 -8.41 -4.49
C ALA A 36 3.25 -9.11 -5.70
N ILE A 37 3.85 -10.21 -6.18
CA ILE A 37 3.30 -11.03 -7.27
C ILE A 37 1.96 -11.63 -6.87
N LYS A 38 1.89 -12.29 -5.69
CA LYS A 38 0.65 -12.89 -5.19
C LYS A 38 -0.49 -11.87 -5.10
N ARG A 39 -0.23 -10.68 -4.54
CA ARG A 39 -1.23 -9.60 -4.47
C ARG A 39 -1.67 -9.15 -5.88
N PHE A 40 -0.74 -9.07 -6.83
CA PHE A 40 -1.04 -8.70 -8.20
C PHE A 40 -1.95 -9.74 -8.88
N GLU A 41 -1.66 -11.03 -8.72
CA GLU A 41 -2.52 -12.11 -9.23
C GLU A 41 -3.91 -12.10 -8.57
N GLU A 42 -3.99 -11.84 -7.27
CA GLU A 42 -5.27 -11.83 -6.52
C GLU A 42 -6.14 -10.60 -6.83
N THR A 43 -5.52 -9.42 -7.03
CA THR A 43 -6.26 -8.14 -7.05
C THR A 43 -6.23 -7.46 -8.42
N GLY A 44 -5.36 -7.87 -9.34
CA GLY A 44 -5.09 -7.19 -10.61
C GLY A 44 -4.54 -5.75 -10.45
N SER A 45 -4.25 -5.32 -9.22
CA SER A 45 -3.92 -3.94 -8.88
C SER A 45 -2.56 -3.86 -8.21
N ASN A 46 -1.75 -2.94 -8.73
CA ASN A 46 -0.41 -2.62 -8.24
C ASN A 46 -0.39 -1.33 -7.39
N LYS A 47 -1.53 -0.65 -7.27
CA LYS A 47 -1.58 0.57 -6.46
C LYS A 47 -1.40 0.20 -4.99
N ASP A 48 -0.59 0.99 -4.29
CA ASP A 48 -0.68 0.91 -2.84
C ASP A 48 -2.10 1.30 -2.42
N ARG A 49 -2.63 0.66 -1.37
CA ARG A 49 -3.92 1.09 -0.85
C ARG A 49 -3.72 2.55 -0.45
N GLU A 50 -4.51 3.44 -1.03
CA GLU A 50 -4.57 4.82 -0.57
C GLU A 50 -4.82 4.73 0.94
N ARG A 51 -3.81 5.13 1.72
CA ARG A 51 -4.04 5.39 3.13
C ARG A 51 -5.04 6.53 3.09
N LYS A 52 -6.30 6.25 3.40
CA LYS A 52 -7.21 7.32 3.77
C LYS A 52 -6.52 7.96 4.97
N ASP A 53 -6.01 9.16 4.80
CA ASP A 53 -5.58 9.96 5.93
C ASP A 53 -6.78 9.99 6.86
N ILE A 54 -6.67 9.28 7.99
CA ILE A 54 -7.68 9.32 9.05
C ILE A 54 -7.43 10.62 9.81
N ASP A 55 -7.41 11.75 9.10
CA ASP A 55 -7.64 13.07 9.70
C ASP A 55 -9.14 13.30 9.80
N ASP A 56 -9.82 12.27 10.29
CA ASP A 56 -11.23 12.29 10.64
C ASP A 56 -11.39 12.83 12.07
N PHE A 57 -10.29 13.15 12.77
CA PHE A 57 -10.35 13.70 14.12
C PHE A 57 -11.18 14.98 14.19
N PRO A 58 -11.00 16.00 13.33
CA PRO A 58 -11.85 17.19 13.36
C PRO A 58 -13.34 16.88 13.11
N LYS A 59 -13.63 15.92 12.21
CA LYS A 59 -15.01 15.51 11.91
C LYS A 59 -15.66 14.72 13.04
N ARG A 60 -14.90 13.80 13.66
CA ARG A 60 -15.32 13.03 14.84
C ARG A 60 -15.51 13.92 16.06
N LEU A 61 -14.63 14.91 16.25
CA LEU A 61 -14.73 15.91 17.29
C LEU A 61 -15.97 16.78 17.08
N ALA A 62 -16.20 17.29 15.87
CA ALA A 62 -17.40 18.06 15.54
C ALA A 62 -18.68 17.26 15.75
N ALA A 63 -18.71 15.97 15.36
CA ALA A 63 -19.84 15.09 15.61
C ALA A 63 -20.09 14.87 17.11
N CYS A 64 -19.04 14.70 17.93
CA CYS A 64 -19.18 14.59 19.38
C CYS A 64 -19.69 15.90 20.01
N ILE A 65 -19.15 17.05 19.59
CA ILE A 65 -19.61 18.36 20.08
C ILE A 65 -21.09 18.56 19.75
N ALA A 66 -21.52 18.23 18.53
CA ALA A 66 -22.93 18.33 18.13
C ALA A 66 -23.83 17.37 18.91
N ALA A 67 -23.39 16.12 19.15
CA ALA A 67 -24.14 15.14 19.93
C ALA A 67 -24.27 15.52 21.41
N ASN A 68 -23.27 16.21 21.97
CA ASN A 68 -23.21 16.62 23.37
C ASN A 68 -23.70 18.08 23.61
N GLY A 69 -24.31 18.72 22.60
CA GLY A 69 -24.89 20.06 22.76
C GLY A 69 -23.88 21.21 22.87
N GLY A 70 -22.64 21.01 22.43
CA GLY A 70 -21.67 22.09 22.26
C GLY A 70 -20.56 22.18 23.31
N CYS A 71 -20.57 21.38 24.38
CA CYS A 71 -19.63 21.53 25.49
C CYS A 71 -18.78 20.26 25.71
N PHE A 72 -17.45 20.42 25.62
CA PHE A 72 -16.47 19.56 26.27
C PHE A 72 -15.79 20.46 27.32
N GLU A 73 -16.05 20.21 28.60
CA GLU A 73 -15.27 20.79 29.72
C GLU A 73 -13.97 20.00 29.94
#